data_AF-J7RIC8-F1
#
_entry.id   AF-J7RIC8-F1
#
_cell.length_a   1.000
_cell.length_b   1.000
_cell.length_c   1.000
_cell.angle_alpha   90.00
_cell.angle_beta   90.00
_cell.angle_gamma   90.00
#
_symmetry.space_group_name_H-M   'P 1'
#
loop_
_entity.id
_entity.type
_entity.pdbx_description
1 polymer ?
#
loop_
_entity_poly.entity_id
_entity_poly.type
_entity_poly.pdbx_seq_one_letter_code
_entity_poly.pdbx_strand_id
1 'polypeptide(L)'
;MGLEPSRYQDPRTWKMTPAMLRARRPFFARNMAALVLLLGTTSAIYTYTYGFLHRDNDFVDVPIPPVDEGELEQLKQEYAAHLESKK
;
A
#
# COMPACT_ATOMS: atom_id res chain seq x y z
N MET A 1 39.83 12.18 -11.65
CA MET A 1 38.70 12.35 -12.58
C MET A 1 37.94 13.57 -12.13
N GLY A 2 38.17 14.70 -12.81
CA GLY A 2 37.70 16.01 -12.39
C GLY A 2 36.19 16.18 -12.59
N LEU A 3 35.63 17.13 -11.84
CA LEU A 3 34.27 17.66 -11.99
C LEU A 3 34.16 18.46 -13.31
N GLU A 4 34.56 17.88 -14.44
CA GLU A 4 34.39 18.54 -15.73
C GLU A 4 32.90 18.56 -16.08
N PRO A 5 32.32 19.74 -16.38
CA PRO A 5 30.92 19.83 -16.74
C PRO A 5 30.66 19.07 -18.04
N SER A 6 29.61 18.24 -18.03
CA SER A 6 29.21 17.44 -19.18
C SER A 6 28.95 18.33 -20.41
N ARG A 7 29.54 17.97 -21.55
CA ARG A 7 29.28 18.64 -22.85
C ARG A 7 27.81 18.58 -23.28
N TYR A 8 27.02 17.73 -22.62
CA TYR A 8 25.60 17.53 -22.87
C TYR A 8 24.69 18.36 -21.98
N GLN A 9 25.26 19.13 -21.05
CA GLN A 9 24.55 20.00 -20.13
C GLN A 9 25.04 21.44 -20.30
N ASP A 10 24.11 22.39 -20.39
CA ASP A 10 24.45 23.80 -20.43
C ASP A 10 24.97 24.24 -19.05
N PRO A 11 26.21 24.74 -18.91
CA PRO A 11 26.79 25.11 -17.62
C PRO A 11 26.13 26.34 -16.98
N ARG A 12 25.35 27.13 -17.74
CA ARG A 12 24.67 28.33 -17.22
C ARG A 12 23.24 28.04 -16.80
N THR A 13 22.51 27.26 -17.61
CA THR A 13 21.09 26.98 -17.37
C THR A 13 20.83 25.61 -16.74
N TRP A 14 21.86 24.74 -16.68
CA TRP A 14 21.79 23.35 -16.26
C TRP A 14 20.83 22.49 -17.08
N LYS A 15 20.33 23.01 -18.20
CA LYS A 15 19.40 22.33 -19.11
C LYS A 15 20.15 21.35 -20.02
N MET A 16 19.36 20.43 -20.56
CA MET A 16 19.84 19.49 -21.57
C MET A 16 20.15 20.21 -22.89
N THR A 17 21.30 19.94 -23.50
CA THR A 17 21.59 20.47 -24.84
C THR A 17 20.79 19.72 -25.91
N PRO A 18 20.55 20.33 -27.09
CA PRO A 18 19.89 19.64 -28.22
C PRO A 18 20.61 18.37 -28.69
N ALA A 19 21.93 18.29 -28.50
CA ALA A 19 22.71 17.08 -28.75
C ALA A 19 22.29 15.95 -27.80
N MET A 20 22.10 16.24 -26.52
CA MET A 20 21.65 15.25 -25.54
C MET A 20 20.22 14.78 -25.80
N LEU A 21 19.33 15.69 -26.18
CA LEU A 21 17.94 15.35 -26.50
C LEU A 21 17.86 14.37 -27.69
N ARG A 22 18.68 14.59 -28.74
CA ARG A 22 18.76 13.66 -29.88
C ARG A 22 19.30 12.29 -29.49
N ALA A 23 20.35 12.24 -28.68
CA ALA A 23 20.93 10.98 -28.20
C ALA A 23 19.93 10.14 -27.38
N ARG A 24 18.98 10.78 -26.68
CA ARG A 24 17.97 10.09 -25.85
C ARG A 24 16.72 9.63 -26.61
N ARG A 25 16.43 10.18 -27.80
CA ARG A 25 15.26 9.82 -28.62
C ARG A 25 15.00 8.31 -28.75
N PRO A 26 15.98 7.46 -29.10
CA PRO A 26 15.72 6.04 -29.30
C PRO A 26 15.39 5.27 -28.01
N PHE A 27 15.78 5.78 -26.84
CA PHE A 27 15.55 5.12 -25.56
C PHE A 27 14.21 5.49 -24.92
N PHE A 28 13.57 6.58 -25.37
CA PHE A 28 12.33 7.07 -24.77
C PHE A 28 11.24 6.00 -24.75
N ALA A 29 10.98 5.35 -25.89
CA ALA A 29 9.94 4.33 -25.99
C ALA A 29 10.22 3.12 -25.08
N ARG A 30 11.47 2.64 -25.05
CA ARG A 30 11.87 1.49 -24.20
C ARG A 30 11.77 1.82 -22.72
N ASN A 31 12.18 3.02 -22.33
CA ASN A 31 12.09 3.48 -20.94
C ASN A 31 10.64 3.68 -20.51
N MET A 32 9.76 4.17 -21.39
CA MET A 32 8.32 4.27 -21.12
C MET A 32 7.66 2.91 -20.99
N ALA A 33 7.99 1.95 -21.86
CA ALA A 33 7.51 0.58 -21.72
C ALA A 33 7.95 -0.04 -20.39
N ALA A 34 9.22 0.14 -19.99
CA ALA A 34 9.72 -0.33 -18.70
C ALA A 34 8.99 0.33 -17.52
N LEU A 35 8.73 1.64 -17.59
CA LEU A 35 7.97 2.36 -16.56
C LEU A 35 6.54 1.83 -16.44
N VAL A 36 5.85 1.66 -17.57
CA VAL A 36 4.48 1.10 -17.60
C VAL A 36 4.45 -0.31 -17.03
N LEU A 37 5.45 -1.14 -17.35
CA LEU A 37 5.55 -2.48 -16.80
C LEU A 37 5.74 -2.45 -15.29
N LEU A 38 6.65 -1.62 -14.78
CA LEU A 38 6.89 -1.46 -13.34
C LEU A 38 5.63 -1.01 -12.61
N LEU A 39 5.03 0.10 -13.06
CA LEU A 39 3.82 0.64 -12.44
C LEU A 39 2.64 -0.32 -12.58
N GLY A 40 2.47 -0.93 -13.75
CA GLY A 40 1.41 -1.88 -14.05
C GLY A 40 1.48 -3.13 -13.17
N THR A 41 2.69 -3.69 -12.97
CA THR A 41 2.88 -4.83 -12.07
C THR A 41 2.55 -4.45 -10.63
N THR A 42 3.05 -3.33 -10.13
CA THR A 42 2.74 -2.89 -8.76
C THR A 42 1.25 -2.63 -8.57
N SER A 43 0.60 -1.92 -9.50
CA SER A 43 -0.84 -1.66 -9.42
C SER A 43 -1.66 -2.95 -9.55
N ALA A 44 -1.27 -3.89 -10.41
CA ALA A 44 -1.96 -5.16 -10.57
C ALA A 44 -1.92 -5.96 -9.26
N ILE A 45 -0.77 -6.03 -8.60
CA ILE A 45 -0.65 -6.70 -7.30
C ILE A 45 -1.57 -6.04 -6.27
N TYR A 46 -1.49 -4.71 -6.10
CA TYR A 46 -2.31 -4.00 -5.11
C TYR A 46 -3.81 -4.13 -5.37
N THR A 47 -4.24 -3.98 -6.62
CA THR A 47 -5.66 -4.10 -6.98
C THR A 47 -6.17 -5.52 -6.82
N TYR A 48 -5.37 -6.52 -7.20
CA TYR A 48 -5.70 -7.92 -7.00
C TYR A 48 -5.82 -8.26 -5.51
N THR A 49 -4.81 -7.91 -4.71
CA THR A 49 -4.83 -8.20 -3.27
C THR A 49 -5.96 -7.46 -2.57
N TYR A 50 -6.20 -6.19 -2.91
CA TYR A 50 -7.32 -5.43 -2.37
C TYR A 50 -8.66 -6.10 -2.70
N GLY A 51 -8.90 -6.45 -3.96
CA GLY A 51 -10.15 -7.10 -4.36
C GLY A 51 -10.32 -8.50 -3.77
N PHE A 52 -9.23 -9.27 -3.66
CA PHE A 52 -9.23 -10.60 -3.06
C PHE A 52 -9.52 -10.54 -1.56
N LEU A 53 -8.84 -9.66 -0.82
CA LEU A 53 -8.98 -9.56 0.63
C LEU A 53 -10.38 -9.11 1.07
N HIS A 54 -11.05 -8.29 0.26
CA HIS A 54 -12.42 -7.84 0.54
C HIS A 54 -13.49 -8.83 0.06
N ARG A 55 -13.10 -9.92 -0.59
CA ARG A 55 -14.05 -10.92 -1.09
C ARG A 55 -14.53 -11.85 0.02
N ASP A 56 -13.65 -12.17 0.95
CA ASP A 56 -13.91 -13.08 2.05
C ASP A 56 -14.20 -12.27 3.31
N ASN A 57 -15.33 -12.54 3.98
CA ASN A 57 -15.74 -11.86 5.21
C ASN A 57 -14.89 -12.27 6.44
N ASP A 58 -13.71 -12.85 6.22
CA ASP A 58 -12.79 -13.33 7.25
C ASP A 58 -12.21 -12.21 8.11
N PHE A 59 -12.30 -10.96 7.64
CA PHE A 59 -11.91 -9.74 8.37
C PHE A 59 -13.11 -8.94 8.89
N VAL A 60 -14.33 -9.48 8.79
CA VAL A 60 -15.51 -8.85 9.37
C VAL A 60 -15.51 -9.15 10.87
N ASP A 61 -15.82 -8.14 11.68
CA ASP A 61 -15.93 -8.32 13.13
C ASP A 61 -16.88 -9.48 13.44
N VAL A 62 -16.46 -10.35 14.37
CA VAL A 62 -17.31 -11.45 14.83
C VAL A 62 -18.62 -10.86 15.34
N PRO A 63 -19.77 -11.26 14.78
CA PRO A 63 -21.04 -10.72 15.22
C PRO A 63 -21.22 -11.04 16.71
N ILE A 64 -21.64 -10.04 17.49
CA ILE A 64 -21.97 -10.25 18.90
C ILE A 64 -23.07 -11.32 18.92
N PRO A 65 -22.88 -12.44 19.65
CA PRO A 65 -23.89 -13.48 19.73
C PRO A 65 -25.21 -12.87 20.27
N PRO A 66 -26.37 -13.32 19.78
CA PRO A 66 -27.65 -12.86 20.31
C PRO A 66 -27.70 -13.16 21.81
N VAL A 67 -28.08 -12.16 22.60
CA VAL A 67 -28.15 -12.27 24.05
C VAL A 67 -29.44 -12.98 24.43
N ASP A 68 -29.33 -14.17 25.04
CA ASP A 68 -30.46 -14.77 25.76
C ASP A 68 -30.60 -14.09 27.13
N GLU A 69 -31.81 -13.63 27.45
CA GLU A 69 -32.06 -12.87 28.68
C GLU A 69 -31.77 -13.72 29.93
N GLY A 70 -32.03 -15.04 29.86
CA GLY A 70 -31.77 -15.98 30.94
C GLY A 70 -30.28 -16.22 31.24
N GLU A 71 -29.45 -16.40 30.21
CA GLU A 71 -28.00 -16.53 30.38
C GLU A 71 -27.37 -15.22 30.88
N LEU A 72 -27.89 -14.07 30.47
CA LEU A 72 -27.36 -12.77 30.89
C LEU A 72 -27.53 -12.53 32.40
N GLU A 73 -28.66 -12.96 32.96
CA GLU A 73 -28.91 -12.86 34.40
C GLU A 73 -27.97 -13.78 35.20
N GLN A 74 -27.73 -15.01 34.72
CA GLN A 74 -26.78 -15.93 35.36
C GLN A 74 -25.36 -15.38 35.32
N LEU A 75 -24.90 -14.88 34.17
CA LEU A 75 -23.58 -14.28 34.02
C LEU A 75 -23.37 -13.05 34.91
N LYS A 76 -24.40 -12.22 35.09
CA LYS A 76 -24.36 -11.08 36.02
C LYS A 76 -24.20 -11.53 37.48
N GLN A 77 -24.89 -12.60 37.86
CA GLN A 77 -24.79 -13.17 39.21
C GLN A 77 -23.40 -13.77 39.45
N GLU A 78 -22.85 -14.53 38.50
CA GLU A 78 -21.50 -15.08 38.59
C GLU A 78 -20.43 -13.99 38.68
N TYR A 79 -20.56 -12.93 37.86
CA TYR A 79 -19.65 -11.80 37.88
C TYR A 79 -19.68 -11.05 39.22
N ALA A 80 -20.87 -10.85 39.81
CA ALA A 80 -21.03 -10.26 41.13
C ALA A 80 -20.37 -11.11 42.22
N ALA A 81 -20.61 -12.42 42.21
CA ALA A 81 -19.98 -13.37 43.14
C ALA A 81 -18.45 -13.38 43.02
N HIS A 82 -17.92 -13.32 41.79
CA HIS A 82 -16.48 -13.26 41.53
C HIS A 82 -15.85 -11.92 41.98
N LEU A 83 -16.59 -10.82 41.91
CA LEU A 83 -16.17 -9.52 42.45
C LEU A 83 -16.08 -9.55 43.98
N GLU A 84 -17.01 -10.23 44.63
CA GLU A 84 -17.00 -10.43 46.08
C GLU A 84 -15.89 -11.37 46.53
N SER A 85 -15.59 -12.45 45.80
CA SER A 85 -14.50 -13.37 46.14
C SER A 85 -13.10 -12.77 45.95
N LYS A 86 -12.97 -11.70 45.17
CA LYS A 86 -11.70 -11.04 44.86
C LYS A 86 -11.39 -9.87 45.82
N LYS A 87 -12.33 -9.50 46.68
CA LYS A 87 -12.14 -8.57 47.81
C LYS A 87 -11.61 -9.31 49.03
#